data_AF-A0A2S6ARU1-F1
#
_entry.id   AF-A0A2S6ARU1-F1
#
_cell.length_a   1.000
_cell.length_b   1.000
_cell.length_c   1.000
_cell.angle_alpha   90.00
_cell.angle_beta   90.00
_cell.angle_gamma   90.00
#
_symmetry.space_group_name_H-M   'P 1'
#
loop_
_entity.id
_entity.type
_entity.pdbx_description
1 polymer ?
#
loop_
_entity_poly.entity_id
_entity_poly.type
_entity_poly.pdbx_seq_one_letter_code
_entity_poly.pdbx_strand_id
1 'polypeptide(L)'
;MGLRPCRQCRGRVTCAPDESGSSRRAGPAVDRLRRPVEGAPMSEAVVVGLGARPDPAAETIMEAVREVVGHSTIRCLATIDRRADEPGTVAAAAAFGVPVIGFGADELARVDVPHPGHRAAVAIGTPSVAEAAALLAWRRWGRRGRLIVPKTVFGTIAVAVAEQE
;
A
#
# COMPACT_ATOMS: atom_id res chain seq x y z
N MET A 1 20.24 46.50 36.32
CA MET A 1 20.36 45.25 35.53
C MET A 1 20.31 44.08 36.50
N GLY A 2 19.29 43.24 36.40
CA GLY A 2 19.08 42.11 37.32
C GLY A 2 17.74 41.44 37.03
N LEU A 3 17.78 40.43 36.17
CA LEU A 3 16.63 39.66 35.68
C LEU A 3 15.92 38.95 36.84
N ARG A 4 14.59 39.01 36.89
CA ARG A 4 13.78 38.25 37.84
C ARG A 4 13.82 36.75 37.47
N PRO A 5 14.09 35.85 38.43
CA PRO A 5 14.13 34.41 38.18
C PRO A 5 12.72 33.81 37.99
N CYS A 6 12.61 32.88 37.04
CA CYS A 6 11.41 32.09 36.78
C CYS A 6 11.08 31.18 37.98
N ARG A 7 9.86 31.28 38.53
CA ARG A 7 9.40 30.51 39.70
C ARG A 7 9.31 29.00 39.49
N GLN A 8 9.47 28.51 38.26
CA GLN A 8 9.21 27.11 37.91
C GLN A 8 10.44 26.18 38.04
N CYS A 9 11.66 26.72 38.07
CA CYS A 9 12.87 25.90 37.91
C CYS A 9 13.77 25.98 39.15
N ARG A 10 13.53 25.08 40.13
CA ARG A 10 14.40 24.88 41.29
C ARG A 10 15.77 24.29 40.88
N GLY A 11 16.64 25.10 40.30
CA GLY A 11 18.10 24.88 40.37
C GLY A 11 18.72 23.82 39.46
N ARG A 12 18.38 23.77 38.15
CA ARG A 12 19.30 23.22 37.14
C ARG A 12 19.43 24.13 35.92
N VAL A 13 20.68 24.33 35.53
CA VAL A 13 21.17 25.23 34.49
C VAL A 13 21.02 24.54 33.14
N THR A 14 19.87 24.74 32.51
CA THR A 14 19.59 24.91 31.08
C THR A 14 18.10 24.64 30.85
N CYS A 15 17.38 25.61 30.28
CA CYS A 15 16.03 25.36 29.78
C CYS A 15 16.19 24.62 28.44
N ALA A 16 15.86 23.34 28.40
CA ALA A 16 15.56 22.67 27.13
C ALA A 16 14.30 23.33 26.54
N PRO A 17 14.22 23.52 25.21
CA PRO A 17 12.96 23.90 24.59
C PRO A 17 11.96 22.78 24.84
N ASP A 18 10.84 23.12 25.49
CA ASP A 18 9.67 22.27 25.53
C ASP A 18 9.16 22.16 24.09
N GLU A 19 9.28 20.97 23.50
CA GLU A 19 8.71 20.61 22.20
C GLU A 19 7.18 20.55 22.30
N SER A 20 6.58 21.70 22.57
CA SER A 20 5.18 21.98 22.24
C SER A 20 5.08 22.25 20.74
N GLY A 21 5.39 21.23 19.95
CA GLY A 21 5.35 21.23 18.49
C GLY A 21 4.18 20.39 17.98
N SER A 22 3.04 21.04 17.78
CA SER A 22 1.97 20.64 16.85
C SER A 22 2.46 19.76 15.70
N SER A 23 1.97 18.52 15.55
CA SER A 23 2.10 17.71 14.32
C SER A 23 1.63 16.28 14.63
N ARG A 24 0.66 15.62 13.99
CA ARG A 24 -0.09 15.84 12.75
C ARG A 24 -1.44 15.18 12.97
N ARG A 25 -2.55 15.88 12.71
CA ARG A 25 -3.76 15.17 12.28
C ARG A 25 -3.32 14.27 11.12
N ALA A 26 -3.60 12.97 11.21
CA ALA A 26 -3.55 12.11 10.04
C ALA A 26 -4.54 12.71 9.03
N GLY A 27 -4.02 13.52 8.11
CA GLY A 27 -4.77 13.95 6.94
C GLY A 27 -5.14 12.70 6.14
N PRO A 28 -6.22 12.74 5.35
CA PRO A 28 -6.61 11.60 4.53
C PRO A 28 -5.40 11.23 3.66
N ALA A 29 -4.99 9.96 3.71
CA ALA A 29 -3.91 9.43 2.89
C ALA A 29 -4.22 9.83 1.45
N VAL A 30 -3.37 10.72 0.93
CA VAL A 30 -3.65 11.49 -0.27
C VAL A 30 -3.80 10.55 -1.45
N ASP A 31 -5.03 10.50 -1.93
CA ASP A 31 -5.43 10.02 -3.24
C ASP A 31 -4.65 10.80 -4.31
N ARG A 32 -3.40 10.39 -4.57
CA ARG A 32 -2.59 10.93 -5.68
C ARG A 32 -3.04 10.25 -6.96
N LEU A 33 -4.30 10.50 -7.34
CA LEU A 33 -4.82 10.18 -8.66
C LEU A 33 -3.98 10.94 -9.70
N ARG A 34 -2.95 10.28 -10.24
CA ARG A 34 -2.69 10.46 -11.66
C ARG A 34 -3.97 10.07 -12.37
N ARG A 35 -4.54 10.99 -13.15
CA ARG A 35 -5.73 10.75 -13.96
C ARG A 35 -5.55 9.44 -14.74
N PRO A 36 -6.61 8.61 -14.87
CA PRO A 36 -6.55 7.43 -15.72
C PRO A 36 -6.07 7.82 -17.11
N VAL A 37 -5.24 7.00 -17.75
CA VAL A 37 -4.92 7.14 -19.17
C VAL A 37 -6.25 6.98 -19.92
N GLU A 38 -6.81 8.09 -20.40
CA GLU A 38 -8.07 8.11 -21.15
C GLU A 38 -7.85 7.38 -22.49
N GLY A 39 -8.44 6.18 -22.64
CA GLY A 39 -8.55 5.55 -23.96
C GLY A 39 -8.34 4.03 -24.06
N ALA A 40 -7.89 3.33 -23.01
CA ALA A 40 -7.85 1.86 -23.07
C ALA A 40 -9.24 1.25 -22.82
N PRO A 41 -9.70 0.26 -23.60
CA PRO A 41 -10.95 -0.44 -23.31
C PRO A 41 -10.89 -1.05 -21.90
N MET A 42 -11.77 -0.56 -21.03
CA MET A 42 -11.76 -0.75 -19.57
C MET A 42 -12.10 -2.18 -19.10
N SER A 43 -12.36 -3.09 -20.05
CA SER A 43 -12.73 -4.50 -19.83
C SER A 43 -11.54 -5.46 -19.83
N GLU A 44 -10.33 -5.00 -20.19
CA GLU A 44 -9.13 -5.87 -20.27
C GLU A 44 -8.03 -5.51 -19.27
N ALA A 45 -8.22 -4.46 -18.46
CA ALA A 45 -7.24 -4.03 -17.49
C ALA A 45 -7.42 -4.75 -16.14
N VAL A 46 -6.32 -5.24 -15.58
CA VAL A 46 -6.29 -5.99 -14.31
C VAL A 46 -5.72 -5.16 -13.17
N VAL A 47 -6.15 -5.43 -11.95
CA VAL A 47 -5.50 -4.95 -10.73
C VAL A 47 -4.54 -6.02 -10.25
N VAL A 48 -3.33 -5.59 -9.87
CA VAL A 48 -2.31 -6.47 -9.30
C VAL A 48 -2.16 -6.17 -7.82
N GLY A 49 -2.48 -7.15 -6.97
CA GLY A 49 -2.23 -7.08 -5.54
C GLY A 49 -0.85 -7.58 -5.17
N LEU A 50 -0.17 -6.87 -4.28
CA LEU A 50 1.20 -7.15 -3.84
C LEU A 50 1.26 -7.40 -2.33
N GLY A 51 1.99 -8.46 -1.96
CA GLY A 51 2.45 -8.70 -0.59
C GLY A 51 3.96 -8.89 -0.57
N ALA A 52 4.67 -8.12 0.26
CA ALA A 52 6.12 -8.25 0.39
C ALA A 52 6.59 -8.02 1.83
N ARG A 53 7.81 -8.48 2.11
CA ARG A 53 8.58 -8.04 3.28
C ARG A 53 8.93 -6.54 3.12
N PRO A 54 9.31 -5.83 4.20
CA PRO A 54 9.76 -4.45 4.08
C PRO A 54 10.91 -4.31 3.08
N ASP A 55 10.97 -3.14 2.44
CA ASP A 55 12.03 -2.74 1.51
C ASP A 55 12.23 -3.72 0.32
N PRO A 56 11.17 -4.06 -0.42
CA PRO A 56 11.31 -4.88 -1.62
C PRO A 56 12.06 -4.10 -2.70
N ALA A 57 12.99 -4.75 -3.41
CA ALA A 57 13.61 -4.16 -4.59
C ALA A 57 12.58 -4.01 -5.72
N ALA A 58 12.65 -2.90 -6.46
CA ALA A 58 11.71 -2.59 -7.54
C ALA A 58 11.77 -3.66 -8.65
N GLU A 59 12.97 -4.09 -8.99
CA GLU A 59 13.25 -5.08 -10.02
C GLU A 59 12.61 -6.43 -9.67
N THR A 60 12.72 -6.86 -8.41
CA THR A 60 12.10 -8.10 -7.93
C THR A 60 10.57 -8.02 -7.98
N ILE A 61 9.98 -6.86 -7.67
CA ILE A 61 8.54 -6.65 -7.83
C ILE A 61 8.16 -6.74 -9.30
N MET A 62 8.89 -6.06 -10.18
CA MET A 62 8.61 -6.03 -11.61
C MET A 62 8.71 -7.42 -12.25
N GLU A 63 9.74 -8.20 -11.91
CA GLU A 63 9.91 -9.58 -12.36
C GLU A 63 8.72 -10.45 -11.93
N ALA A 64 8.38 -10.44 -10.64
CA ALA A 64 7.25 -11.20 -10.12
C ALA A 64 5.92 -10.81 -10.77
N VAL A 65 5.68 -9.51 -10.99
CA VAL A 65 4.46 -9.03 -11.64
C VAL A 65 4.41 -9.45 -13.10
N ARG A 66 5.49 -9.31 -13.87
CA ARG A 66 5.52 -9.69 -15.29
C ARG A 66 5.32 -11.20 -15.48
N GLU A 67 5.94 -12.00 -14.64
CA GLU A 67 5.81 -13.45 -14.69
C GLU A 67 4.37 -13.91 -14.45
N VAL A 68 3.64 -13.23 -13.55
CA VAL A 68 2.25 -13.58 -13.21
C VAL A 68 1.22 -12.97 -14.18
N VAL A 69 1.42 -11.72 -14.58
CA VAL A 69 0.42 -10.94 -15.36
C VAL A 69 0.61 -11.11 -16.87
N GLY A 70 1.81 -11.50 -17.31
CA GLY A 70 2.16 -11.61 -18.72
C GLY A 70 2.03 -10.27 -19.44
N HIS A 71 1.28 -10.26 -20.54
CA HIS A 71 1.06 -9.08 -21.39
C HIS A 71 -0.23 -8.30 -21.05
N SER A 72 -0.92 -8.65 -19.97
CA SER A 72 -2.17 -8.00 -19.60
C SER A 72 -1.95 -6.53 -19.21
N THR A 73 -2.91 -5.66 -19.53
CA THR A 73 -2.84 -4.25 -19.15
C THR A 73 -3.02 -4.11 -17.65
N ILE A 74 -2.04 -3.51 -16.96
CA ILE A 74 -2.14 -3.26 -15.52
C ILE A 74 -2.86 -1.92 -15.29
N ARG A 75 -3.84 -1.92 -14.41
CA ARG A 75 -4.57 -0.72 -13.99
C ARG A 75 -3.91 -0.02 -12.81
N CYS A 76 -3.48 -0.79 -11.82
CA CYS A 76 -2.76 -0.31 -10.65
C CYS A 76 -2.05 -1.46 -9.93
N LEU A 77 -1.09 -1.09 -9.08
CA LEU A 77 -0.56 -1.97 -8.05
C LEU A 77 -1.28 -1.67 -6.73
N ALA A 78 -1.77 -2.68 -6.04
CA ALA A 78 -2.51 -2.55 -4.79
C ALA A 78 -1.78 -3.29 -3.65
N THR A 79 -1.68 -2.68 -2.47
CA THR A 79 -0.98 -3.32 -1.33
C THR A 79 -1.47 -2.76 0.01
N ILE A 80 -0.88 -3.24 1.12
CA ILE A 80 -1.08 -2.66 2.45
C ILE A 80 -0.42 -1.27 2.52
N ASP A 81 -1.09 -0.31 3.13
CA ASP A 81 -0.71 1.10 3.22
C ASP A 81 0.77 1.36 3.55
N ARG A 82 1.32 0.67 4.56
CA ARG A 82 2.72 0.78 4.99
C ARG A 82 3.76 0.36 3.92
N ARG A 83 3.32 -0.27 2.83
CA ARG A 83 4.15 -0.67 1.67
C ARG A 83 3.91 0.18 0.43
N ALA A 84 2.86 0.99 0.42
CA ALA A 84 2.46 1.74 -0.78
C ALA A 84 3.48 2.82 -1.17
N ASP A 85 4.08 3.47 -0.17
CA ASP A 85 5.06 4.55 -0.37
C ASP A 85 6.53 4.07 -0.27
N GLU A 86 6.76 2.76 -0.17
CA GLU A 86 8.14 2.24 -0.16
C GLU A 86 8.81 2.49 -1.52
N PRO A 87 10.11 2.85 -1.54
CA PRO A 87 10.80 3.24 -2.77
C PRO A 87 10.70 2.20 -3.88
N GLY A 88 10.84 0.91 -3.55
CA GLY A 88 10.73 -0.17 -4.53
C GLY A 88 9.33 -0.33 -5.11
N THR A 89 8.28 -0.21 -4.30
CA THR A 89 6.88 -0.24 -4.75
C THR A 89 6.58 0.93 -5.69
N VAL A 90 6.99 2.14 -5.31
CA VAL A 90 6.77 3.35 -6.11
C VAL A 90 7.55 3.28 -7.43
N ALA A 91 8.80 2.83 -7.39
CA ALA A 91 9.64 2.68 -8.59
C ALA A 91 9.07 1.63 -9.54
N ALA A 92 8.63 0.46 -9.03
CA ALA A 92 7.99 -0.56 -9.86
C ALA A 92 6.71 -0.03 -10.53
N ALA A 93 5.85 0.65 -9.77
CA ALA A 93 4.62 1.25 -10.30
C ALA A 93 4.91 2.30 -11.39
N ALA A 94 5.93 3.13 -11.18
CA ALA A 94 6.38 4.10 -12.16
C ALA A 94 6.88 3.43 -13.45
N ALA A 95 7.63 2.32 -13.33
CA ALA A 95 8.09 1.54 -14.48
C ALA A 95 6.93 0.90 -15.27
N PHE A 96 5.85 0.53 -14.60
CA PHE A 96 4.61 0.08 -15.24
C PHE A 96 3.71 1.24 -15.71
N GLY A 97 3.99 2.49 -15.32
CA GLY A 97 3.17 3.65 -15.65
C GLY A 97 1.82 3.72 -14.92
N VAL A 98 1.67 3.02 -13.80
CA VAL A 98 0.39 2.86 -13.07
C VAL A 98 0.47 3.43 -11.64
N PRO A 99 -0.65 3.79 -11.02
CA PRO A 99 -0.67 4.23 -9.63
C PRO A 99 -0.47 3.06 -8.64
N VAL A 100 -0.04 3.40 -7.42
CA VAL A 100 -0.07 2.51 -6.25
C VAL A 100 -1.29 2.85 -5.39
N ILE A 101 -1.98 1.83 -4.91
CA ILE A 101 -3.12 1.98 -4.00
C ILE A 101 -2.84 1.23 -2.70
N GLY A 102 -2.72 1.97 -1.61
CA GLY A 102 -2.58 1.42 -0.26
C GLY A 102 -3.93 1.25 0.44
N PHE A 103 -4.04 0.20 1.26
CA PHE A 103 -5.19 -0.08 2.13
C PHE A 103 -4.75 -0.35 3.55
N GLY A 104 -5.52 0.13 4.53
CA GLY A 104 -5.28 -0.17 5.94
C GLY A 104 -5.47 -1.67 6.23
N ALA A 105 -4.81 -2.16 7.27
CA ALA A 105 -4.89 -3.57 7.66
C ALA A 105 -6.35 -4.00 7.97
N ASP A 106 -7.12 -3.14 8.64
CA ASP A 106 -8.53 -3.42 8.98
C ASP A 106 -9.44 -3.47 7.74
N GLU A 107 -9.13 -2.69 6.70
CA GLU A 107 -9.88 -2.72 5.44
C GLU A 107 -9.64 -4.05 4.72
N LEU A 108 -8.37 -4.46 4.65
CA LEU A 108 -7.96 -5.74 4.05
C LEU A 108 -8.51 -6.93 4.84
N ALA A 109 -8.57 -6.84 6.16
CA ALA A 109 -9.07 -7.91 7.04
C ALA A 109 -10.55 -8.25 6.80
N ARG A 110 -11.33 -7.30 6.27
CA ARG A 110 -12.76 -7.46 5.97
C ARG A 110 -13.05 -8.02 4.58
N VAL A 111 -12.03 -8.20 3.74
CA VAL A 111 -12.20 -8.74 2.39
C VAL A 111 -12.22 -10.26 2.50
N ASP A 112 -13.31 -10.89 2.07
CA ASP A 112 -13.32 -12.35 1.98
C ASP A 112 -12.44 -12.80 0.80
N VAL A 113 -11.48 -13.69 1.06
CA VAL A 113 -10.57 -14.21 0.02
C VAL A 113 -10.49 -15.73 0.08
N PRO A 114 -10.37 -16.40 -1.09
CA PRO A 114 -10.36 -17.85 -1.15
C PRO A 114 -9.12 -18.50 -0.51
N HIS A 115 -7.96 -17.80 -0.43
CA HIS A 115 -6.73 -18.37 0.13
C HIS A 115 -6.09 -17.46 1.21
N PRO A 116 -6.56 -17.54 2.46
CA PRO A 116 -5.93 -16.79 3.55
C PRO A 116 -4.49 -17.27 3.78
N GLY A 117 -3.52 -16.34 3.76
CA GLY A 117 -2.10 -16.68 3.94
C GLY A 117 -1.74 -16.95 5.41
N HIS A 118 -1.11 -18.10 5.69
CA HIS A 118 -0.78 -18.57 7.05
C HIS A 118 0.11 -17.63 7.89
N ARG A 119 0.89 -16.74 7.26
CA ARG A 119 1.71 -15.71 7.95
C ARG A 119 1.02 -14.36 8.12
N ALA A 120 -0.05 -14.09 7.37
CA ALA A 120 -0.86 -12.89 7.56
C ALA A 120 -1.75 -13.03 8.81
N ALA A 121 -2.20 -14.26 9.13
CA ALA A 121 -3.01 -14.55 10.30
C ALA A 121 -2.33 -14.28 11.66
N VAL A 122 -0.99 -14.35 11.75
CA VAL A 122 -0.27 -14.32 13.04
C VAL A 122 0.14 -12.91 13.49
N ALA A 123 0.15 -11.92 12.60
CA ALA A 123 0.49 -10.55 12.97
C ALA A 123 -0.73 -9.64 13.11
N ILE A 124 -1.72 -9.76 12.21
CA ILE A 124 -2.96 -8.98 12.19
C ILE A 124 -3.89 -9.79 11.31
N GLY A 125 -4.94 -10.42 11.82
CA GLY A 125 -5.81 -11.41 11.14
C GLY A 125 -6.37 -10.98 9.79
N THR A 126 -5.51 -10.93 8.77
CA THR A 126 -5.81 -10.43 7.44
C THR A 126 -5.79 -11.63 6.51
N PRO A 127 -6.76 -11.73 5.58
CA PRO A 127 -6.63 -12.59 4.41
C PRO A 127 -5.34 -12.24 3.65
N SER A 128 -4.92 -13.07 2.69
CA SER A 128 -3.74 -12.78 1.88
C SER A 128 -3.74 -11.32 1.40
N VAL A 129 -2.79 -10.50 1.88
CA VAL A 129 -2.73 -9.04 1.58
C VAL A 129 -2.82 -8.79 0.08
N ALA A 130 -2.12 -9.61 -0.72
CA ALA A 130 -2.16 -9.52 -2.17
C ALA A 130 -3.58 -9.74 -2.71
N GLU A 131 -4.27 -10.80 -2.30
CA GLU A 131 -5.64 -11.09 -2.80
C GLU A 131 -6.63 -10.02 -2.36
N ALA A 132 -6.60 -9.67 -1.06
CA ALA A 132 -7.50 -8.67 -0.49
C ALA A 132 -7.31 -7.30 -1.16
N ALA A 133 -6.06 -6.88 -1.38
CA ALA A 133 -5.76 -5.62 -2.03
C ALA A 133 -6.18 -5.62 -3.51
N ALA A 134 -5.96 -6.73 -4.23
CA ALA A 134 -6.37 -6.85 -5.63
C ALA A 134 -7.89 -6.70 -5.80
N LEU A 135 -8.67 -7.35 -4.95
CA LEU A 135 -10.13 -7.27 -4.96
C LEU A 135 -10.64 -5.90 -4.52
N LEU A 136 -10.08 -5.36 -3.42
CA LEU A 136 -10.56 -4.12 -2.82
C LEU A 136 -10.32 -2.89 -3.70
N ALA A 137 -9.23 -2.89 -4.51
CA ALA A 137 -8.91 -1.77 -5.38
C ALA A 137 -9.98 -1.47 -6.44
N TRP A 138 -10.74 -2.47 -6.90
CA TRP A 138 -11.84 -2.25 -7.84
C TRP A 138 -12.90 -1.28 -7.29
N ARG A 139 -13.06 -1.19 -5.96
CA ARG A 139 -14.00 -0.25 -5.32
C ARG A 139 -13.63 1.21 -5.55
N ARG A 140 -12.36 1.54 -5.85
CA ARG A 140 -11.94 2.91 -6.22
C ARG A 140 -12.61 3.40 -7.50
N TRP A 141 -13.11 2.47 -8.31
CA TRP A 141 -13.88 2.76 -9.52
C TRP A 141 -15.35 2.36 -9.39
N GLY A 142 -15.86 2.15 -8.18
CA GLY A 142 -17.25 1.75 -7.94
C GLY A 142 -17.60 0.37 -8.50
N ARG A 143 -16.59 -0.49 -8.73
CA ARG A 143 -16.72 -1.81 -9.34
C ARG A 143 -16.39 -2.92 -8.34
N ARG A 144 -16.85 -4.14 -8.64
CA ARG A 144 -16.40 -5.35 -7.95
C ARG A 144 -15.31 -6.02 -8.79
N GLY A 145 -14.36 -6.66 -8.11
CA GLY A 145 -13.33 -7.45 -8.74
C GLY A 145 -13.56 -8.94 -8.49
N ARG A 146 -13.09 -9.78 -9.41
CA ARG A 146 -12.94 -11.22 -9.16
C ARG A 146 -11.48 -11.62 -9.36
N LEU A 147 -10.98 -12.52 -8.51
CA LEU A 147 -9.63 -13.07 -8.69
C LEU A 147 -9.60 -13.94 -9.95
N ILE A 148 -8.62 -13.68 -10.81
CA ILE A 148 -8.28 -14.51 -11.97
C ILE A 148 -6.96 -15.24 -11.78
N VAL A 149 -6.08 -14.69 -10.94
CA VAL A 149 -4.89 -15.39 -10.45
C VAL A 149 -4.88 -15.27 -8.93
N PRO A 150 -5.07 -16.39 -8.20
CA PRO A 150 -4.88 -16.44 -6.75
C PRO A 150 -3.45 -16.07 -6.35
N LYS A 151 -3.18 -15.98 -5.05
CA LYS A 151 -1.84 -15.63 -4.54
C LYS A 151 -0.76 -16.59 -5.06
N THR A 152 0.09 -16.09 -5.93
CA THR A 152 1.32 -16.74 -6.41
C THR A 152 2.53 -16.10 -5.71
N VAL A 153 3.50 -16.91 -5.27
CA VAL A 153 4.70 -16.42 -4.55
C VAL A 153 5.93 -16.59 -5.42
N PHE A 154 6.62 -15.48 -5.68
CA PHE A 154 7.91 -15.39 -6.36
C PHE A 154 8.97 -14.88 -5.38
N GLY A 155 9.80 -15.78 -4.86
CA GLY A 155 10.80 -15.46 -3.85
C GLY A 155 10.17 -14.82 -2.59
N THR A 156 10.39 -13.53 -2.40
CA THR A 156 9.85 -12.75 -1.27
C THR A 156 8.59 -11.94 -1.61
N ILE A 157 8.16 -11.95 -2.89
CA ILE A 157 7.01 -11.22 -3.39
C ILE A 157 5.84 -12.18 -3.58
N ALA A 158 4.68 -11.82 -3.04
CA ALA A 158 3.40 -12.45 -3.32
C ALA A 158 2.60 -11.54 -4.26
N VAL A 159 2.05 -12.13 -5.32
CA VAL A 159 1.25 -11.44 -6.33
C VAL A 159 -0.11 -12.12 -6.44
N ALA A 160 -1.17 -11.34 -6.57
CA ALA A 160 -2.50 -11.82 -6.96
C ALA A 160 -3.08 -10.89 -8.02
N VAL A 161 -3.96 -11.39 -8.88
CA VAL A 161 -4.52 -10.62 -9.99
C VAL A 161 -6.03 -10.71 -9.95
N ALA A 162 -6.69 -9.54 -10.02
CA ALA A 162 -8.13 -9.43 -10.12
C ALA A 162 -8.53 -8.61 -11.34
N GLU A 163 -9.50 -9.10 -12.10
CA GLU A 163 -10.18 -8.32 -13.12
C GLU A 163 -11.55 -7.84 -12.62
N GLN A 164 -12.23 -7.03 -13.42
CA GLN A 164 -13.59 -6.65 -13.08
C GLN A 164 -14.52 -7.87 -13.17
N GLU A 165 -15.37 -8.05 -12.16
CA GLU A 165 -16.55 -8.94 -12.26
C GLU A 165 -17.52 -8.49 -13.38
#